data_AF-A0AA39FH40-F1
#
_entry.id   AF-A0AA39FH40-F1
#
_cell.length_a   1.000
_cell.length_b   1.000
_cell.length_c   1.000
_cell.angle_alpha   90.00
_cell.angle_beta   90.00
_cell.angle_gamma   90.00
#
_symmetry.space_group_name_H-M   'P 1'
#
loop_
_entity.id
_entity.type
_entity.pdbx_description
1 polymer ?
#
loop_
_entity_poly.entity_id
_entity_poly.type
_entity_poly.pdbx_seq_one_letter_code
_entity_poly.pdbx_strand_id
1 'polypeptide(L)'
;EILTEEIVDKGSFSVVWKGKWRGWDVAVKYIADSDADREAFTTETRELSRNSHLNIIRLYGVCIKKPICLVLEFADGGWLYSVAEHQRQSSHRLYDP
;
A
#
# COMPACT_ATOMS: atom_id res chain seq x y z
N GLU A 1 -9.07 3.95 16.35
CA GLU A 1 -7.63 3.67 16.44
C GLU A 1 -7.23 2.75 15.29
N ILE A 2 -5.99 2.86 14.80
CA ILE A 2 -5.44 1.95 13.80
C ILE A 2 -4.45 1.05 14.53
N LEU A 3 -4.61 -0.26 14.37
CA LEU A 3 -3.73 -1.26 14.97
C LEU A 3 -2.84 -1.84 13.87
N THR A 4 -1.56 -1.50 13.85
CA THR A 4 -0.60 -2.06 12.89
C THR A 4 -0.17 -3.46 13.31
N GLU A 5 -0.10 -4.38 12.35
CA GLU A 5 0.17 -5.81 12.59
C GLU A 5 1.56 -6.19 12.08
N GLU A 6 1.76 -6.22 10.77
CA GLU A 6 3.00 -6.67 10.14
C GLU A 6 3.46 -5.71 9.02
N ILE A 7 4.76 -5.71 8.74
CA ILE A 7 5.31 -4.96 7.61
C ILE A 7 5.11 -5.79 6.34
N VAL A 8 4.39 -5.23 5.39
CA VAL A 8 4.16 -5.85 4.08
C VAL A 8 5.12 -5.32 3.02
N ASP A 9 5.64 -4.11 3.21
CA ASP A 9 6.66 -3.52 2.34
C ASP A 9 7.68 -2.64 3.05
N LYS A 10 8.90 -2.66 2.52
CA LYS A 10 9.98 -1.74 2.90
C LYS A 10 10.58 -1.13 1.65
N GLY A 11 10.14 0.09 1.33
CA GLY A 11 10.78 0.94 0.34
C GLY A 11 11.90 1.78 0.96
N SER A 12 12.63 2.52 0.12
CA SER A 12 13.75 3.37 0.57
C SER A 12 13.33 4.53 1.49
N PHE A 13 12.11 5.05 1.32
CA PHE A 13 11.61 6.26 2.00
C PHE A 13 10.25 6.04 2.71
N SER A 14 9.75 4.80 2.70
CA SER A 14 8.47 4.47 3.31
C SER A 14 8.41 3.01 3.75
N VAL A 15 7.62 2.75 4.79
CA VAL A 15 7.31 1.40 5.24
C VAL A 15 5.81 1.23 5.20
N VAL A 16 5.34 0.16 4.56
CA VAL A 16 3.91 -0.17 4.51
C VAL A 16 3.63 -1.30 5.49
N TRP A 17 2.69 -1.04 6.38
CA TRP A 17 2.19 -2.01 7.33
C TRP A 17 0.81 -2.48 6.92
N LYS A 18 0.51 -3.74 7.14
CA LYS A 18 -0.87 -4.19 7.30
C LYS A 18 -1.36 -3.74 8.67
N GLY A 19 -2.63 -3.36 8.75
CA GLY A 19 -3.26 -3.07 10.03
C GLY A 19 -4.78 -3.22 10.00
N LYS A 20 -5.39 -2.98 11.15
CA LYS A 20 -6.85 -3.00 11.34
C LYS A 20 -7.36 -1.60 11.68
N TRP A 21 -8.41 -1.18 10.97
CA TRP A 21 -9.15 0.04 11.29
C TRP A 21 -10.66 -0.24 11.24
N ARG A 22 -11.34 -0.06 12.37
CA ARG A 22 -12.79 -0.34 12.50
C ARG A 22 -13.18 -1.78 12.07
N GLY A 23 -12.28 -2.73 12.30
CA GLY A 23 -12.47 -4.14 11.91
C GLY A 23 -12.05 -4.48 10.48
N TRP A 24 -11.72 -3.49 9.64
CA TRP A 24 -11.30 -3.69 8.25
C TRP A 24 -9.78 -3.74 8.13
N ASP A 25 -9.29 -4.59 7.24
CA ASP A 25 -7.88 -4.59 6.82
C ASP A 25 -7.56 -3.30 6.07
N VAL A 26 -6.43 -2.68 6.43
CA VAL A 26 -5.91 -1.46 5.82
C VAL A 26 -4.42 -1.58 5.58
N ALA A 27 -3.92 -0.91 4.55
CA ALA A 27 -2.50 -0.65 4.39
C ALA A 27 -2.17 0.72 4.99
N VAL A 28 -1.15 0.77 5.84
CA VAL A 28 -0.66 2.00 6.49
C VAL A 28 0.73 2.29 5.95
N LYS A 29 0.83 3.25 5.03
CA LYS A 29 2.10 3.69 4.46
C LYS A 29 2.66 4.84 5.30
N TYR A 30 3.65 4.53 6.13
CA TYR A 30 4.39 5.55 6.88
C TYR A 30 5.43 6.21 5.98
N ILE A 31 5.49 7.53 6.06
CA ILE A 31 6.41 8.36 5.29
C ILE A 31 7.55 8.81 6.19
N ALA A 32 8.78 8.78 5.66
CA ALA A 32 9.94 9.32 6.36
C ALA A 32 9.81 10.83 6.63
N ASP A 33 10.53 11.31 7.65
CA ASP A 33 10.38 12.66 8.20
C ASP A 33 11.41 13.63 7.61
N SER A 34 11.35 13.84 6.29
CA SER A 34 12.14 14.87 5.57
C SER A 34 11.24 15.83 4.80
N ASP A 35 11.74 17.03 4.47
CA ASP A 35 10.95 18.02 3.72
C ASP A 35 10.58 17.55 2.31
N ALA A 36 11.49 16.85 1.62
CA ALA A 36 11.21 16.25 0.31
C ALA A 36 10.10 15.18 0.42
N ASP A 37 10.11 14.39 1.48
CA ASP A 37 9.09 13.36 1.71
C ASP A 37 7.71 13.96 2.02
N ARG A 38 7.66 15.14 2.63
CA ARG A 38 6.39 15.87 2.88
C ARG A 38 5.75 16.40 1.59
N GLU A 39 6.55 16.86 0.64
CA GLU A 39 6.06 17.26 -0.68
C GLU A 39 5.55 16.04 -1.47
N ALA A 40 6.32 14.94 -1.44
CA ALA A 40 5.91 13.67 -2.04
C ALA A 40 4.59 13.16 -1.43
N PHE A 41 4.46 13.20 -0.10
CA PHE A 41 3.23 12.85 0.61
C PHE A 41 2.04 13.72 0.18
N THR A 42 2.24 15.03 0.05
CA THR A 42 1.17 15.95 -0.37
C THR A 42 0.71 15.65 -1.78
N THR A 43 1.66 15.39 -2.68
CA THR A 43 1.38 14.99 -4.07
C THR A 43 0.63 13.66 -4.11
N GLU A 44 1.12 12.63 -3.43
CA GLU A 44 0.50 11.31 -3.40
C GLU A 44 -0.93 11.36 -2.82
N THR A 45 -1.12 12.10 -1.72
CA THR A 45 -2.45 12.33 -1.14
C THR A 45 -3.39 12.96 -2.15
N ARG A 46 -2.94 13.99 -2.88
CA ARG A 46 -3.74 14.69 -3.89
C ARG A 46 -4.15 13.76 -5.02
N GLU A 47 -3.21 12.98 -5.56
CA GLU A 47 -3.49 12.06 -6.64
C GLU A 47 -4.45 10.95 -6.22
N LEU A 48 -4.23 10.34 -5.05
CA LEU A 48 -5.13 9.31 -4.53
C LEU A 48 -6.53 9.85 -4.16
N SER A 49 -6.61 11.09 -3.65
CA SER A 49 -7.90 11.71 -3.29
C SER A 49 -8.82 11.96 -4.48
N ARG A 50 -8.25 12.12 -5.68
CA ARG A 50 -8.99 12.41 -6.92
C ARG A 50 -9.43 11.17 -7.66
N ASN A 51 -8.78 10.04 -7.41
CA ASN A 51 -8.99 8.80 -8.15
C ASN A 51 -9.83 7.83 -7.32
N SER A 52 -11.15 7.85 -7.53
CA SER A 52 -12.09 6.91 -6.92
C SER A 52 -12.66 5.98 -7.99
N HIS A 53 -11.94 4.91 -8.32
CA HIS A 53 -12.35 3.91 -9.29
C HIS A 53 -12.16 2.50 -8.74
N LEU A 54 -12.96 1.52 -9.19
CA LEU A 54 -12.95 0.14 -8.67
C LEU A 54 -11.58 -0.56 -8.80
N ASN A 55 -10.76 -0.14 -9.77
CA ASN A 55 -9.44 -0.73 -10.05
C ASN A 55 -8.28 0.10 -9.50
N ILE A 56 -8.53 1.08 -8.62
CA ILE A 56 -7.51 1.94 -8.01
C ILE A 56 -7.64 1.83 -6.50
N ILE A 57 -6.52 1.57 -5.82
CA ILE A 57 -6.45 1.50 -4.36
C ILE A 57 -7.05 2.75 -3.73
N ARG A 58 -8.05 2.56 -2.89
CA ARG A 58 -8.75 3.67 -2.26
C ARG A 58 -7.93 4.28 -1.12
N LEU A 59 -7.88 5.60 -1.07
CA LEU A 59 -7.44 6.35 0.10
C LEU A 59 -8.60 6.51 1.10
N TYR A 60 -8.44 5.98 2.30
CA TYR A 60 -9.40 6.16 3.39
C TYR A 60 -9.14 7.43 4.20
N GLY A 61 -7.87 7.82 4.33
CA GLY A 61 -7.49 9.01 5.08
C GLY A 61 -5.99 9.15 5.25
N VAL A 62 -5.59 10.17 6.01
CA VAL A 62 -4.18 10.49 6.24
C VAL A 62 -3.91 10.84 7.71
N CYS A 63 -2.73 10.48 8.21
CA CYS A 63 -2.19 10.99 9.46
C CYS A 63 -1.34 12.23 9.17
N ILE A 64 -1.79 13.41 9.61
CA ILE A 64 -1.00 14.66 9.46
C ILE A 64 -0.11 14.98 10.68
N LYS A 65 -0.36 14.31 11.80
CA LYS A 65 0.49 14.36 12.99
C LYS A 65 1.48 13.21 12.94
N LYS A 66 2.71 13.44 13.38
CA LYS A 66 3.76 12.42 13.35
C LYS A 66 3.33 11.16 14.14
N PRO A 67 3.62 9.95 13.62
CA PRO A 67 4.20 9.70 12.29
C PRO A 67 3.20 10.00 11.15
N ILE A 68 3.67 10.66 10.09
CA ILE A 68 2.85 10.97 8.91
C ILE A 68 2.55 9.66 8.17
N CYS A 69 1.29 9.46 7.78
CA CYS A 69 0.83 8.20 7.22
C CYS A 69 -0.26 8.39 6.15
N LEU A 70 -0.33 7.47 5.19
CA LEU A 70 -1.52 7.24 4.36
C LEU A 70 -2.24 5.99 4.86
N VAL A 71 -3.56 6.04 4.93
CA VAL A 71 -4.42 4.90 5.26
C VAL A 71 -5.16 4.50 3.99
N LEU A 72 -4.82 3.32 3.48
CA LEU A 72 -5.20 2.83 2.17
C LEU A 72 -6.00 1.53 2.28
N GLU A 73 -6.74 1.20 1.23
CA GLU A 73 -7.26 -0.14 1.01
C GLU A 73 -6.12 -1.17 1.00
N PHE A 74 -6.34 -2.29 1.70
CA PHE A 74 -5.41 -3.41 1.71
C PHE A 74 -5.75 -4.37 0.56
N ALA A 75 -4.77 -4.68 -0.29
CA ALA A 75 -4.92 -5.63 -1.39
C ALA A 75 -4.29 -6.98 -1.01
N ASP A 76 -5.13 -7.96 -0.68
CA ASP A 76 -4.71 -9.30 -0.23
C ASP A 76 -3.98 -10.12 -1.31
N GLY A 77 -4.09 -9.73 -2.59
CA GLY A 77 -3.44 -10.41 -3.72
C GLY A 77 -1.92 -10.22 -3.79
N GLY A 78 -1.35 -9.37 -2.92
CA GLY A 78 0.05 -9.00 -2.97
C GLY A 78 0.41 -8.16 -4.20
N TRP A 79 1.71 -8.07 -4.47
CA TRP A 79 2.28 -7.29 -5.55
C TRP A 79 1.93 -7.88 -6.91
N LEU A 80 1.47 -7.05 -7.85
CA LEU A 80 1.16 -7.49 -9.22
C LEU A 80 2.32 -8.26 -9.86
N TYR A 81 3.55 -7.80 -9.66
CA TYR A 81 4.76 -8.46 -10.17
C TYR A 81 4.88 -9.91 -9.70
N SER A 82 4.67 -10.16 -8.41
CA SER A 82 4.76 -11.49 -7.81
C SER A 82 3.70 -12.45 -8.36
N VAL A 83 2.49 -11.93 -8.59
CA VAL A 83 1.38 -12.69 -9.16
C VAL A 83 1.64 -13.03 -10.63
N ALA A 84 2.10 -12.04 -11.41
CA ALA A 84 2.43 -12.23 -12.82
C ALA A 84 3.54 -13.29 -13.01
N GLU A 85 4.57 -13.29 -12.15
CA GLU A 85 5.64 -14.27 -12.20
C GLU A 85 5.16 -15.68 -11.80
N HIS A 86 4.31 -15.80 -10.78
CA HIS A 86 3.68 -17.08 -10.42
C HIS A 86 2.82 -17.64 -11.54
N GLN A 87 2.06 -16.79 -12.23
CA GLN A 87 1.25 -17.19 -13.38
C GLN A 87 2.13 -17.66 -14.53
N ARG A 88 3.26 -16.99 -14.80
CA ARG A 88 4.22 -17.41 -15.83
C ARG A 88 4.82 -18.79 -15.55
N GLN A 89 5.21 -19.06 -14.30
CA GLN A 89 5.83 -20.32 -13.90
C GLN A 89 4.84 -21.50 -13.86
N SER A 90 3.61 -21.26 -13.41
CA SER A 90 2.54 -22.27 -13.45
C SER A 90 2.12 -22.61 -14.88
N SER A 91 2.06 -21.61 -15.78
CA SER A 91 1.85 -21.82 -17.21
C SER A 91 2.95 -22.70 -17.82
N HIS A 92 4.21 -22.49 -17.44
CA HIS A 92 5.33 -23.29 -17.94
C HIS A 92 5.30 -24.75 -17.46
N ARG A 93 4.91 -25.00 -16.20
CA ARG A 93 4.78 -26.39 -15.67
C ARG A 93 3.65 -27.20 -16.29
N LEU A 94 2.61 -26.54 -16.81
CA LEU A 94 1.50 -27.22 -17.49
C LEU A 94 1.86 -27.68 -18.92
N TYR A 95 3.04 -27.29 -19.43
CA TYR A 95 3.54 -27.66 -20.76
C TYR A 95 4.84 -28.49 -20.73
N ASP A 96 5.33 -28.88 -19.55
CA ASP A 96 6.42 -29.87 -19.44
C ASP A 96 5.82 -31.30 -19.58
N PRO A 97 6.25 -32.10 -20.58
CA PRO A 97 5.74 -33.46 -20.83
C PRO A 97 6.26 -34.53 -19.85
#